data_AF-A0A350I8F0-F1
#
_entry.id   AF-A0A350I8F0-F1
#
_cell.length_a   1.000
_cell.length_b   1.000
_cell.length_c   1.000
_cell.angle_alpha   90.00
_cell.angle_beta   90.00
_cell.angle_gamma   90.00
#
_symmetry.space_group_name_H-M   'P 1'
#
loop_
_entity.id
_entity.type
_entity.pdbx_description
1 polymer ?
#
loop_
_entity_poly.entity_id
_entity_poly.type
_entity_poly.pdbx_seq_one_letter_code
_entity_poly.pdbx_strand_id
1 'polypeptide(L)'
;MGDRFYQQQLERTGFAPGLKNTNRRKRNMAWDDDKKAQAVAMYEEAQPTPETSMEIVKDIAEELDESPNGVRMILTKAGVYVKKTPAAKSSGGTTGGSTRVSKAAAQEALTAALSDAGQSVDEEIISKLTGKAAQYFTSIITTINEV
;
A
#
# COMPACT_ATOMS: atom_id res chain seq x y z
N MET A 1 -12.63 -19.12 30.29
CA MET A 1 -13.34 -17.88 29.89
C MET A 1 -14.82 -18.16 29.94
N GLY A 2 -15.63 -17.38 30.67
CA GLY A 2 -17.05 -17.67 30.86
C GLY A 2 -17.96 -17.02 29.82
N ASP A 3 -19.18 -17.56 29.65
CA ASP A 3 -20.16 -17.09 28.65
C ASP A 3 -20.46 -15.59 28.73
N ARG A 4 -20.48 -15.03 29.95
CA ARG A 4 -20.68 -13.58 30.17
C ARG A 4 -19.61 -12.74 29.45
N PHE A 5 -18.36 -13.20 29.43
CA PHE A 5 -17.27 -12.50 28.73
C PHE A 5 -17.47 -12.53 27.21
N TYR A 6 -17.90 -13.67 26.66
CA TYR A 6 -18.16 -13.81 25.23
C TYR A 6 -19.37 -12.98 24.77
N GLN A 7 -20.44 -12.94 25.56
CA GLN A 7 -21.61 -12.09 25.27
C GLN A 7 -21.24 -10.61 25.24
N GLN A 8 -20.46 -10.15 26.23
CA GLN A 8 -20.02 -8.76 26.29
C GLN A 8 -19.07 -8.38 25.14
N GLN A 9 -18.24 -9.33 24.66
CA GLN A 9 -17.46 -9.15 23.44
C GLN A 9 -18.35 -9.07 22.20
N LEU A 10 -19.35 -9.94 22.05
CA LEU A 10 -20.27 -9.90 20.92
C LEU A 10 -21.08 -8.59 20.85
N GLU A 11 -21.60 -8.11 21.97
CA GLU A 11 -22.35 -6.85 22.01
C GLU A 11 -21.48 -5.66 21.61
N ARG A 12 -20.22 -5.63 22.06
CA ARG A 12 -19.32 -4.50 21.82
C ARG A 12 -18.66 -4.53 20.44
N THR A 13 -18.15 -5.68 20.02
CA THR A 13 -17.31 -5.82 18.82
C THR A 13 -17.99 -6.59 17.69
N GLY A 14 -19.12 -7.27 17.97
CA GLY A 14 -19.75 -8.18 17.04
C GLY A 14 -18.92 -9.45 16.79
N PHE A 15 -17.92 -9.74 17.63
CA PHE A 15 -16.99 -10.84 17.45
C PHE A 15 -16.60 -11.48 18.79
N ALA A 16 -16.64 -12.82 18.85
CA ALA A 16 -16.14 -13.62 19.95
C ALA A 16 -15.27 -14.78 19.41
N PRO A 17 -14.14 -15.10 20.05
CA PRO A 17 -13.32 -16.26 19.70
C PRO A 17 -14.14 -17.55 19.72
N GLY A 18 -14.02 -18.37 18.68
CA GLY A 18 -14.76 -19.64 18.53
C GLY A 18 -16.13 -19.50 17.85
N LEU A 19 -16.68 -18.29 17.71
CA LEU A 19 -17.89 -18.07 16.93
C LEU A 19 -17.52 -17.90 15.44
N LYS A 20 -18.10 -18.73 14.56
CA LYS A 20 -18.04 -18.51 13.11
C LYS A 20 -18.83 -17.24 12.79
N ASN A 21 -18.14 -16.10 12.75
CA ASN A 21 -18.79 -14.81 12.60
C ASN A 21 -19.41 -14.67 11.20
N THR A 22 -20.70 -14.97 11.07
CA THR A 22 -21.49 -14.75 9.84
C THR A 22 -22.01 -13.32 9.75
N ASN A 23 -22.03 -12.58 10.86
CA ASN A 23 -22.46 -11.19 10.92
C ASN A 23 -21.28 -10.25 10.67
N ARG A 24 -20.84 -10.19 9.40
CA ARG A 24 -20.03 -9.06 8.95
C ARG A 24 -20.89 -7.80 9.15
N ARG A 25 -20.48 -6.88 10.02
CA ARG A 25 -21.13 -5.57 10.16
C ARG A 25 -21.40 -5.02 8.75
N LYS A 26 -22.66 -4.72 8.42
CA LYS A 26 -22.99 -3.91 7.24
C LYS A 26 -22.29 -2.57 7.43
N ARG A 27 -21.12 -2.40 6.81
CA ARG A 27 -20.48 -1.08 6.76
C ARG A 27 -21.38 -0.23 5.88
N ASN A 28 -21.77 0.94 6.37
CA ASN A 28 -22.38 1.94 5.50
C ASN A 28 -21.34 2.29 4.44
N MET A 29 -21.60 1.95 3.19
CA MET A 29 -20.68 2.22 2.09
C MET A 29 -20.83 3.70 1.77
N ALA A 30 -19.79 4.50 2.00
CA ALA A 30 -19.83 5.93 1.67
C ALA A 30 -20.04 6.20 0.16
N TRP A 31 -19.74 5.19 -0.66
CA TRP A 31 -19.89 5.22 -2.10
C TRP A 31 -21.01 4.28 -2.54
N ASP A 32 -22.18 4.87 -2.78
CA ASP A 32 -23.30 4.21 -3.45
C ASP A 32 -23.02 4.08 -4.96
N ASP A 33 -23.72 3.16 -5.62
CA ASP A 33 -23.47 2.87 -7.04
C ASP A 33 -23.83 4.06 -7.94
N ASP A 34 -24.87 4.82 -7.59
CA ASP A 34 -25.25 6.06 -8.29
C ASP A 34 -24.15 7.13 -8.17
N LYS A 35 -23.60 7.33 -6.96
CA LYS A 35 -22.51 8.29 -6.71
C LYS A 35 -21.24 7.91 -7.46
N LYS A 36 -20.95 6.62 -7.60
CA LYS A 36 -19.82 6.13 -8.42
C LYS A 36 -20.05 6.39 -9.90
N ALA A 37 -21.25 6.10 -10.40
CA ALA A 37 -21.60 6.34 -11.80
C ALA A 37 -21.53 7.83 -12.13
N GLN A 38 -22.02 8.69 -11.24
CA GLN A 38 -21.93 10.15 -11.36
C GLN A 38 -20.47 10.62 -11.45
N ALA A 39 -19.59 10.13 -10.56
CA ALA A 39 -18.17 10.48 -10.59
C ALA A 39 -17.49 10.06 -11.91
N VAL A 40 -17.85 8.90 -12.46
CA VAL A 40 -17.31 8.42 -13.75
C VAL A 40 -17.83 9.28 -14.90
N ALA A 41 -19.13 9.58 -14.94
CA ALA A 41 -19.74 10.40 -15.98
C ALA A 41 -19.14 11.82 -16.02
N MET A 42 -19.08 12.50 -14.86
CA MET A 42 -18.46 13.83 -14.74
C MET A 42 -17.01 13.83 -15.23
N TYR A 43 -16.27 12.75 -14.92
CA TYR A 43 -14.88 12.63 -15.32
C TYR A 43 -14.70 12.41 -16.83
N GLU A 44 -15.54 11.58 -17.46
CA GLU A 44 -15.51 11.34 -18.91
C GLU A 44 -15.99 12.55 -19.71
N GLU A 45 -17.02 13.25 -19.24
CA GLU A 45 -17.54 14.48 -19.86
C GLU A 45 -16.49 15.61 -19.86
N ALA A 46 -15.68 15.69 -18.81
CA ALA A 46 -14.60 16.67 -18.69
C ALA A 46 -13.39 16.39 -19.59
N GLN A 47 -13.41 15.33 -20.41
CA GLN A 47 -12.34 14.94 -21.34
C GLN A 47 -10.94 14.95 -20.68
N PRO A 48 -10.67 13.99 -19.81
CA PRO A 48 -9.51 14.03 -18.94
C PRO A 48 -8.23 13.83 -19.75
N THR A 49 -7.31 14.77 -19.63
CA THR A 49 -5.95 14.65 -20.18
C THR A 49 -4.96 14.36 -19.06
N PRO A 50 -3.75 13.87 -19.35
CA PRO A 50 -2.75 13.63 -18.32
C PRO A 50 -2.37 14.88 -17.49
N GLU A 51 -2.57 16.08 -18.03
CA GLU A 51 -2.31 17.34 -17.32
C GLU A 51 -3.53 17.80 -16.51
N THR A 52 -4.74 17.65 -17.06
CA THR A 52 -5.99 18.13 -16.43
C THR A 52 -6.63 17.11 -15.48
N SER A 53 -6.25 15.83 -15.55
CA SER A 53 -6.91 14.75 -14.81
C SER A 53 -6.92 14.94 -13.30
N MET A 54 -5.88 15.53 -12.73
CA MET A 54 -5.79 15.81 -11.29
C MET A 54 -6.61 17.02 -10.86
N GLU A 55 -6.87 17.97 -11.77
CA GLU A 55 -7.75 19.11 -11.51
C GLU A 55 -9.21 18.64 -11.52
N ILE A 56 -9.60 17.91 -12.57
CA ILE A 56 -10.94 17.31 -12.68
C ILE A 56 -11.27 16.42 -11.47
N VAL A 57 -10.30 15.64 -10.98
CA VAL A 57 -10.49 14.82 -9.76
C VAL A 57 -10.74 15.66 -8.51
N LYS A 58 -10.14 16.84 -8.40
CA LYS A 58 -10.39 17.76 -7.27
C LYS A 58 -11.76 18.39 -7.38
N ASP A 59 -12.14 18.85 -8.58
CA ASP A 59 -13.43 19.48 -8.82
C ASP A 59 -14.58 18.50 -8.50
N ILE A 60 -14.49 17.26 -8.97
CA ILE A 60 -15.47 16.20 -8.66
C ILE A 60 -15.48 15.87 -7.16
N ALA A 61 -14.33 15.92 -6.49
CA ALA A 61 -14.23 15.65 -5.06
C ALA A 61 -14.93 16.74 -4.24
N GLU A 62 -14.78 18.00 -4.63
CA GLU A 62 -15.47 19.14 -4.02
C GLU A 62 -16.99 19.07 -4.27
N GLU A 63 -17.42 18.71 -5.48
CA GLU A 63 -18.84 18.60 -5.82
C GLU A 63 -19.55 17.42 -5.11
N LEU A 64 -18.85 16.29 -4.95
CA LEU A 64 -19.41 15.09 -4.33
C LEU A 64 -19.18 14.99 -2.80
N ASP A 65 -18.57 16.00 -2.18
CA ASP A 65 -18.14 16.01 -0.78
C ASP A 65 -17.36 14.75 -0.41
N GLU A 66 -16.34 14.45 -1.23
CA GLU A 66 -15.48 13.29 -1.09
C GLU A 66 -14.01 13.70 -1.10
N SER A 67 -13.13 12.79 -0.68
CA SER A 67 -11.70 13.06 -0.83
C SER A 67 -11.26 12.87 -2.29
N PRO A 68 -10.31 13.69 -2.82
CA PRO A 68 -9.73 13.48 -4.15
C PRO A 68 -9.15 12.07 -4.34
N ASN A 69 -8.62 11.47 -3.27
CA ASN A 69 -8.15 10.09 -3.30
C ASN A 69 -9.31 9.08 -3.43
N GLY A 70 -10.45 9.33 -2.79
CA GLY A 70 -11.67 8.53 -2.93
C GLY A 70 -12.16 8.51 -4.38
N VAL A 71 -12.29 9.69 -4.99
CA VAL A 71 -12.66 9.84 -6.42
C VAL A 71 -11.66 9.09 -7.31
N ARG A 72 -10.35 9.31 -7.12
CA ARG A 72 -9.31 8.60 -7.87
C ARG A 72 -9.42 7.08 -7.75
N MET A 73 -9.76 6.57 -6.57
CA MET A 73 -9.96 5.13 -6.36
C MET A 73 -11.16 4.60 -7.16
N ILE A 74 -12.27 5.34 -7.23
CA ILE A 74 -13.44 4.96 -8.03
C ILE A 74 -13.08 4.95 -9.51
N LEU A 75 -12.47 6.03 -10.02
CA LEU A 75 -12.07 6.14 -11.43
C LEU A 75 -11.05 5.08 -11.83
N THR A 76 -10.10 4.75 -10.95
CA THR A 76 -9.11 3.69 -11.19
C THR A 76 -9.78 2.31 -11.22
N LYS A 77 -10.75 2.06 -10.34
CA LYS A 77 -11.52 0.81 -10.35
C LYS A 77 -12.43 0.69 -11.58
N ALA A 78 -12.95 1.81 -12.08
CA ALA A 78 -13.71 1.89 -13.31
C ALA A 78 -12.82 1.82 -14.58
N GLY A 79 -11.50 1.95 -14.44
CA GLY A 79 -10.55 1.86 -15.55
C GLY A 79 -10.43 3.13 -16.40
N VAL A 80 -11.14 4.21 -16.05
CA VAL A 80 -11.20 5.46 -16.83
C VAL A 80 -10.12 6.47 -16.42
N TYR A 81 -9.49 6.29 -15.26
CA TYR A 81 -8.54 7.27 -14.70
C TYR A 81 -7.29 7.46 -15.58
N VAL A 82 -7.08 8.70 -16.05
CA VAL A 82 -5.89 9.09 -16.82
C VAL A 82 -4.78 9.55 -15.87
N LYS A 83 -3.74 8.72 -15.75
CA LYS A 83 -2.57 9.07 -14.93
C LYS A 83 -1.75 10.15 -15.62
N LYS A 84 -1.26 11.12 -14.84
CA LYS A 84 -0.27 12.09 -15.33
C LYS A 84 0.93 11.39 -15.96
N THR A 85 1.22 11.72 -17.20
CA THR A 85 2.39 11.22 -17.92
C THR A 85 3.62 11.73 -17.19
N PRO A 86 4.46 10.87 -16.61
CA PRO A 86 5.74 11.34 -16.11
C PRO A 86 6.51 11.88 -17.32
N ALA A 87 7.08 13.08 -17.20
CA ALA A 87 8.06 13.57 -18.17
C ALA A 87 9.06 12.43 -18.48
N ALA A 88 9.36 12.20 -19.76
CA ALA A 88 10.16 11.06 -20.21
C ALA A 88 11.43 10.92 -19.38
N LYS A 89 11.39 10.02 -18.40
CA LYS A 89 12.55 9.60 -17.62
C LYS A 89 13.16 8.46 -18.42
N SER A 90 14.38 8.67 -18.87
CA SER A 90 15.31 7.61 -19.26
C SER A 90 15.14 6.39 -18.35
N SER A 91 15.10 5.21 -18.95
CA SER A 91 15.11 3.91 -18.28
C SER A 91 16.00 3.91 -17.04
N GLY A 92 15.40 3.80 -15.86
CA GLY A 92 16.12 3.85 -14.58
C GLY A 92 15.38 4.67 -13.53
N GLY A 93 14.17 4.23 -13.17
CA GLY A 93 13.34 4.90 -12.17
C GLY A 93 12.79 3.91 -11.16
N THR A 94 13.65 3.45 -10.26
CA THR A 94 13.23 2.82 -9.00
C THR A 94 12.18 3.73 -8.35
N THR A 95 11.00 3.14 -8.10
CA THR A 95 9.87 3.82 -7.47
C THR A 95 10.31 4.37 -6.12
N GLY A 96 10.41 5.71 -6.05
CA GLY A 96 10.71 6.49 -4.85
C GLY A 96 9.63 6.48 -3.78
N GLY A 97 8.84 5.40 -3.69
CA GLY A 97 8.12 5.05 -2.49
C GLY A 97 8.83 3.84 -1.93
N SER A 98 9.67 4.03 -0.89
CA SER A 98 10.36 3.00 -0.09
C SER A 98 10.01 1.60 -0.60
N THR A 99 10.75 1.12 -1.61
CA THR A 99 10.45 -0.18 -2.25
C THR A 99 10.27 -1.15 -1.11
N ARG A 100 9.08 -1.74 -0.99
CA ARG A 100 8.73 -2.51 0.20
C ARG A 100 9.70 -3.68 0.24
N VAL A 101 10.73 -3.55 1.06
CA VAL A 101 11.83 -4.51 1.08
C VAL A 101 11.30 -5.74 1.76
N SER A 102 11.24 -6.85 1.03
CA SER A 102 10.93 -8.13 1.66
C SER A 102 12.07 -8.44 2.63
N LYS A 103 11.70 -8.79 3.88
CA LYS A 103 12.65 -9.14 4.93
C LYS A 103 13.63 -10.22 4.45
N ALA A 104 13.11 -11.23 3.74
CA ALA A 104 13.89 -12.31 3.14
C ALA A 104 14.94 -11.79 2.16
N ALA A 105 14.55 -10.98 1.16
CA ALA A 105 15.51 -10.49 0.17
C ALA A 105 16.61 -9.60 0.79
N ALA A 106 16.29 -8.83 1.83
CA ALA A 106 17.28 -8.04 2.55
C ALA A 106 18.28 -8.92 3.34
N GLN A 107 17.79 -10.01 3.93
CA GLN A 107 18.61 -10.94 4.71
C GLN A 107 19.51 -11.78 3.80
N GLU A 108 19.01 -12.22 2.65
CA GLU A 108 19.80 -12.90 1.62
C GLU A 108 20.91 -12.00 1.07
N ALA A 109 20.59 -10.73 0.77
CA ALA A 109 21.58 -9.76 0.31
C ALA A 109 22.68 -9.50 1.36
N LEU A 110 22.31 -9.40 2.64
CA LEU A 110 23.28 -9.26 3.74
C LEU A 110 24.18 -10.49 3.88
N THR A 111 23.60 -11.69 3.78
CA THR A 111 24.32 -12.97 3.86
C THR A 111 25.34 -13.09 2.72
N ALA A 112 24.94 -12.72 1.51
CA ALA A 112 25.83 -12.69 0.35
C ALA A 112 26.98 -11.70 0.54
N ALA A 113 26.70 -10.47 0.99
CA ALA A 113 27.72 -9.45 1.22
C ALA A 113 28.73 -9.85 2.32
N LEU A 114 28.26 -10.50 3.39
CA LEU A 114 29.14 -11.03 4.45
C LEU A 114 29.99 -12.21 3.98
N SER A 115 29.41 -13.08 3.14
CA SER A 115 30.14 -14.22 2.56
C SER A 115 31.22 -13.76 1.58
N ASP A 116 30.91 -12.73 0.78
CA ASP A 116 31.87 -12.08 -0.13
C ASP A 116 33.01 -11.40 0.64
N ALA A 117 32.71 -10.80 1.80
CA ALA A 117 33.71 -10.29 2.74
C ALA A 117 34.50 -11.40 3.49
N GLY A 118 34.23 -12.69 3.21
CA GLY A 118 34.93 -13.84 3.82
C GLY A 118 34.59 -14.10 5.29
N GLN A 119 33.49 -13.56 5.80
CA GLN A 119 33.10 -13.70 7.21
C GLN A 119 32.14 -14.88 7.41
N SER A 120 32.21 -15.51 8.59
CA SER A 120 31.24 -16.54 8.98
C SER A 120 29.88 -15.91 9.27
N VAL A 121 28.85 -16.34 8.56
CA VAL A 121 27.50 -15.79 8.69
C VAL A 121 26.72 -16.52 9.79
N ASP A 122 26.21 -15.76 10.77
CA ASP A 122 25.26 -16.26 11.77
C ASP A 122 23.82 -16.07 11.27
N GLU A 123 23.24 -17.14 10.74
CA GLU A 123 21.87 -17.16 10.21
C GLU A 123 20.82 -16.86 11.29
N GLU A 124 21.06 -17.24 12.55
CA GLU A 124 20.13 -16.97 13.65
C GLU A 124 20.05 -15.47 13.93
N ILE A 125 21.19 -14.78 13.95
CA ILE A 125 21.26 -13.33 14.11
C ILE A 125 20.62 -12.61 12.92
N ILE A 126 20.94 -13.02 11.69
CA ILE A 126 20.37 -12.40 10.49
C ILE A 126 18.84 -12.55 10.47
N SER A 127 18.31 -13.72 10.84
CA SER A 127 16.87 -13.98 10.89
C SER A 127 16.10 -13.00 11.82
N LYS A 128 16.76 -12.50 12.88
CA LYS A 128 16.22 -11.55 13.86
C LYS A 128 16.22 -10.09 13.34
N LEU A 129 17.02 -9.77 12.33
CA LEU A 129 17.08 -8.41 11.76
C LEU A 129 15.80 -8.05 10.99
N THR A 130 15.36 -6.79 11.08
CA THR A 130 14.32 -6.28 10.19
C THR A 130 14.88 -6.05 8.79
N GLY A 131 14.04 -6.10 7.74
CA GLY A 131 14.51 -5.87 6.36
C GLY A 131 15.24 -4.53 6.18
N LYS A 132 14.80 -3.48 6.89
CA LYS A 132 15.49 -2.17 6.89
C LYS A 132 16.87 -2.23 7.55
N ALA A 133 17.00 -2.93 8.68
CA ALA A 133 18.28 -3.07 9.37
C ALA A 133 19.27 -3.89 8.52
N ALA A 134 18.81 -5.00 7.92
CA ALA A 134 19.66 -5.81 7.05
C ALA A 134 20.17 -5.02 5.84
N GLN A 135 19.33 -4.20 5.21
CA GLN A 135 19.75 -3.31 4.12
C GLN A 135 20.77 -2.26 4.55
N TYR A 136 20.58 -1.63 5.71
CA TYR A 136 21.52 -0.65 6.24
C TYR A 136 22.92 -1.25 6.36
N PHE A 137 23.04 -2.43 6.98
CA PHE A 137 24.34 -3.11 7.11
C PHE A 137 24.90 -3.57 5.76
N THR A 138 24.06 -4.08 4.87
CA THR A 138 24.49 -4.48 3.52
C THR A 138 25.13 -3.29 2.79
N SER A 139 24.51 -2.10 2.85
CA SER A 139 25.04 -0.90 2.20
C SER A 139 26.39 -0.43 2.76
N ILE A 140 26.61 -0.59 4.07
CA ILE A 140 27.88 -0.24 4.70
C ILE A 140 28.97 -1.23 4.26
N ILE A 141 28.67 -2.53 4.26
CA ILE A 141 29.62 -3.57 3.87
C ILE A 141 30.04 -3.41 2.41
N THR A 142 29.09 -3.18 1.50
CA THR A 142 29.41 -2.95 0.08
C THR A 142 30.28 -1.71 -0.10
N THR A 143 30.00 -0.63 0.64
CA THR A 143 30.83 0.60 0.59
C THR A 143 32.25 0.35 1.10
N ILE A 144 32.42 -0.50 2.12
CA ILE A 144 33.74 -0.85 2.66
C ILE A 144 34.51 -1.75 1.68
N ASN A 145 33.84 -2.70 1.02
CA ASN A 145 34.48 -3.64 0.09
C ASN A 145 34.86 -3.01 -1.25
N GLU A 146 34.28 -1.86 -1.61
CA GLU A 146 34.63 -1.10 -2.83
C GLU A 146 35.87 -0.19 -2.65
N VAL A 147 36.43 -0.08 -1.44
CA VAL A 147 37.65 0.67 -1.12
C VAL A 147 38.85 -0.27 -1.00
#